data_AF-A0A2U1NHQ0-F1
#
_entry.id   AF-A0A2U1NHQ0-F1
#
_cell.length_a   1.000
_cell.length_b   1.000
_cell.length_c   1.000
_cell.angle_alpha   90.00
_cell.angle_beta   90.00
_cell.angle_gamma   90.00
#
_symmetry.space_group_name_H-M   'P 1'
#
loop_
_entity.id
_entity.type
_entity.pdbx_description
1 polymer ?
#
loop_
_entity_poly.entity_id
_entity_poly.type
_entity_poly.pdbx_seq_one_letter_code
_entity_poly.pdbx_strand_id
1 'polypeptide(L)'
;MATNQYPTFIAVSFKLNLGATTKVTPSYTSTMSRSEGPHRPFLPIGNPFKMMMHRSSHVPSRVLTAYEKNLAERFRQLKPTNSKDVITFSWMKTALGSICETLDDIRKLIVDLELPICSWDIKWVDMYLDNSLKLLDFCSAYGTDIVRQRFGYVMLKCALLDLESDNPQKLMQASSSLHEWSQYQRCFDNSKLQECCDVICKLEETLNLPKIKNIPKAKDLVRAMYGLKVQTMFIFSTFVAAFSSSPKPLVELQVPKEYLWQESFTVLQVSVNCEIKNIYASGELSPLKELRIIDQNVKKLYPLLHDGLGDIKQEVFDSYCSELMENNQKFLTGLDELKSEMDGFFKVVVSGRMALLDNFQQQPPRSGVQQTRNFWLSLLAITLVLFLNLEQV
;
A
#
# COMPACT_ATOMS: atom_id res chain seq x y z
N MET A 1 18.12 33.71 -34.17
CA MET A 1 17.99 34.15 -32.76
C MET A 1 16.55 33.95 -32.32
N ALA A 2 16.25 32.82 -31.71
CA ALA A 2 14.99 32.56 -31.00
C ALA A 2 15.32 31.55 -29.90
N THR A 3 15.23 32.01 -28.66
CA THR A 3 15.57 31.29 -27.43
C THR A 3 14.42 30.38 -27.02
N ASN A 4 14.66 29.06 -27.02
CA ASN A 4 13.74 28.07 -26.44
C ASN A 4 13.84 28.12 -24.91
N GLN A 5 12.75 28.51 -24.26
CA GLN A 5 12.51 28.32 -22.83
C GLN A 5 12.04 26.89 -22.58
N TYR A 6 12.84 26.12 -21.86
CA TYR A 6 12.42 24.86 -21.23
C TYR A 6 11.56 25.18 -19.99
N PRO A 7 10.52 24.39 -19.68
CA PRO A 7 9.81 24.51 -18.41
C PRO A 7 10.64 23.88 -17.29
N THR A 8 11.19 24.72 -16.43
CA THR A 8 11.80 24.35 -15.15
C THR A 8 10.72 23.77 -14.22
N PHE A 9 10.74 22.46 -13.98
CA PHE A 9 9.90 21.85 -12.95
C PHE A 9 10.48 22.14 -11.57
N ILE A 10 9.73 22.91 -10.78
CA ILE A 10 10.06 23.27 -9.40
C ILE A 10 9.87 22.03 -8.51
N ALA A 11 10.97 21.51 -7.98
CA ALA A 11 10.95 20.60 -6.83
C ALA A 11 10.52 21.38 -5.58
N VAL A 12 9.27 21.24 -5.17
CA VAL A 12 8.80 21.76 -3.88
C VAL A 12 9.29 20.83 -2.78
N SER A 13 10.48 21.15 -2.24
CA SER A 13 10.95 20.58 -0.98
C SER A 13 10.24 21.28 0.18
N PHE A 14 9.35 20.59 0.88
CA PHE A 14 8.86 21.03 2.19
C PHE A 14 9.96 20.82 3.23
N LYS A 15 10.79 21.85 3.47
CA LYS A 15 11.59 21.96 4.69
C LYS A 15 10.70 22.54 5.79
N LEU A 16 10.25 21.70 6.72
CA LEU A 16 9.75 22.18 8.01
C LEU A 16 10.94 22.70 8.82
N ASN A 17 10.99 24.01 8.99
CA ASN A 17 11.90 24.72 9.89
C ASN A 17 11.51 24.39 11.34
N LEU A 18 12.24 23.48 11.99
CA LEU A 18 12.23 23.38 13.45
C LEU A 18 13.25 24.36 13.99
N GLY A 19 12.73 25.44 14.58
CA GLY A 19 13.51 26.47 15.26
C GLY A 19 14.35 25.92 16.40
N ALA A 20 15.47 26.60 16.62
CA ALA A 20 16.55 26.29 17.54
C ALA A 20 16.08 25.90 18.95
N THR A 21 16.63 24.79 19.47
CA THR A 21 16.67 24.52 20.91
C THR A 21 18.08 24.85 21.42
N THR A 22 18.12 25.86 22.27
CA THR A 22 19.29 26.29 23.04
C THR A 22 19.72 25.20 24.02
N LYS A 23 21.02 24.90 24.01
CA LYS A 23 21.70 24.10 25.04
C LYS A 23 21.55 24.79 26.40
N VAL A 24 21.03 24.07 27.40
CA VAL A 24 21.36 24.31 28.81
C VAL A 24 21.43 22.96 29.53
N THR A 25 22.64 22.58 29.95
CA THR A 25 22.87 21.74 31.14
C THR A 25 23.24 22.69 32.27
N PRO A 26 22.82 22.41 33.53
CA PRO A 26 23.80 21.80 34.41
C PRO A 26 23.25 20.72 35.37
N SER A 27 24.22 19.91 35.76
CA SER A 27 24.30 18.85 36.77
C SER A 27 23.94 19.26 38.20
N TYR A 28 23.31 18.36 38.95
CA TYR A 28 23.61 18.11 40.36
C TYR A 28 23.54 16.61 40.69
N THR A 29 24.57 16.15 41.38
CA THR A 29 24.80 14.83 41.96
C THR A 29 24.09 14.70 43.31
N SER A 30 23.59 13.50 43.66
CA SER A 30 24.05 12.73 44.85
C SER A 30 23.05 11.64 45.31
N THR A 31 23.62 10.43 45.47
CA THR A 31 23.37 9.36 46.48
C THR A 31 22.07 8.52 46.54
N MET A 32 22.24 7.28 46.08
CA MET A 32 21.87 5.96 46.65
C MET A 32 20.60 5.78 47.51
N SER A 33 19.73 4.86 47.06
CA SER A 33 19.34 3.68 47.86
C SER A 33 18.79 2.57 46.96
N ARG A 34 19.35 1.37 47.15
CA ARG A 34 19.02 0.11 46.48
C ARG A 34 17.98 -0.59 47.35
N SER A 35 16.80 -0.88 46.81
CA SER A 35 15.82 -1.78 47.42
C SER A 35 15.51 -2.89 46.42
N GLU A 36 16.01 -4.08 46.72
CA GLU A 36 15.62 -5.33 46.07
C GLU A 36 14.17 -5.67 46.46
N GLY A 37 13.38 -6.10 45.49
CA GLY A 37 11.99 -6.54 45.64
C GLY A 37 11.63 -7.55 44.54
N PRO A 38 10.69 -8.48 44.78
CA PRO A 38 10.88 -9.90 44.50
C PRO A 38 10.65 -10.30 43.04
N HIS A 39 11.46 -11.25 42.58
CA HIS A 39 11.34 -11.99 41.33
C HIS A 39 9.90 -12.48 41.09
N ARG A 40 9.26 -11.99 40.02
CA ARG A 40 8.09 -12.67 39.44
C ARG A 40 8.57 -13.81 38.54
N PRO A 41 7.92 -14.99 38.59
CA PRO A 41 8.27 -16.10 37.72
C PRO A 41 7.94 -15.76 36.26
N PHE A 42 8.90 -16.04 35.38
CA PHE A 42 8.71 -16.06 33.94
C PHE A 42 7.55 -16.99 33.59
N LEU A 43 6.51 -16.46 32.96
CA LEU A 43 5.48 -17.29 32.32
C LEU A 43 6.00 -17.72 30.94
N PRO A 44 5.80 -19.00 30.55
CA PRO A 44 6.32 -19.52 29.30
C PRO A 44 5.62 -18.86 28.11
N ILE A 45 6.43 -18.54 27.09
CA ILE A 45 6.01 -18.05 25.77
C ILE A 45 5.14 -19.14 25.13
N GLY A 46 3.83 -19.04 25.36
CA GLY A 46 2.79 -19.88 24.79
C GLY A 46 2.07 -19.11 23.69
N ASN A 47 1.89 -19.78 22.54
CA ASN A 47 1.23 -19.30 21.34
C ASN A 47 -0.07 -18.48 21.62
N PRO A 48 -0.14 -17.19 21.21
CA PRO A 48 -1.25 -16.28 21.52
C PRO A 48 -2.58 -16.62 20.83
N PHE A 49 -2.60 -17.55 19.87
CA PHE A 49 -3.82 -17.92 19.13
C PHE A 49 -4.74 -18.90 19.88
N LYS A 50 -4.29 -19.52 20.98
CA LYS A 50 -5.10 -20.53 21.69
C LYS A 50 -5.90 -20.00 22.88
N MET A 51 -5.69 -18.75 23.30
CA MET A 51 -6.21 -18.27 24.59
C MET A 51 -7.23 -17.13 24.47
N MET A 52 -7.72 -16.83 23.26
CA MET A 52 -8.74 -15.81 23.03
C MET A 52 -10.02 -16.45 22.48
N MET A 53 -11.15 -16.02 23.03
CA MET A 53 -12.53 -16.44 22.77
C MET A 53 -13.05 -17.58 23.67
N HIS A 54 -13.46 -17.21 24.89
CA HIS A 54 -14.59 -17.92 25.49
C HIS A 54 -15.82 -17.70 24.60
N ARG A 55 -16.40 -18.82 24.15
CA ARG A 55 -17.65 -18.94 23.39
C ARG A 55 -18.72 -17.94 23.88
N SER A 56 -18.88 -16.81 23.18
CA SER A 56 -20.12 -16.05 23.21
C SER A 56 -20.82 -16.28 21.88
N SER A 57 -21.97 -16.93 21.91
CA SER A 57 -22.81 -17.24 20.75
C SER A 57 -23.47 -15.99 20.18
N HIS A 58 -22.67 -15.02 19.72
CA HIS A 58 -23.19 -13.88 18.99
C HIS A 58 -23.54 -14.34 17.58
N VAL A 59 -24.83 -14.34 17.26
CA VAL A 59 -25.31 -14.53 15.88
C VAL A 59 -25.06 -13.22 15.12
N PRO A 60 -24.28 -13.22 14.01
CA PRO A 60 -24.03 -12.01 13.22
C PRO A 60 -25.34 -11.36 12.76
N SER A 61 -25.40 -10.04 12.71
CA SER A 61 -26.57 -9.38 12.10
C SER A 61 -26.68 -9.70 10.60
N ARG A 62 -27.88 -9.51 10.05
CA ARG A 62 -28.10 -9.64 8.60
C ARG A 62 -27.22 -8.68 7.78
N VAL A 63 -26.99 -7.48 8.31
CA VAL A 63 -26.17 -6.45 7.67
C VAL A 63 -24.70 -6.86 7.65
N LEU A 64 -24.17 -7.35 8.78
CA LEU A 64 -22.81 -7.90 8.81
C LEU A 64 -22.68 -9.11 7.88
N THR A 65 -23.66 -10.01 7.86
CA THR A 65 -23.65 -11.17 6.96
C THR A 65 -23.59 -10.76 5.48
N ALA A 66 -24.31 -9.70 5.10
CA ALA A 66 -24.26 -9.14 3.75
C ALA A 66 -22.88 -8.54 3.44
N TYR A 67 -22.32 -7.76 4.37
CA TYR A 67 -20.95 -7.23 4.27
C TYR A 67 -19.93 -8.35 4.05
N GLU A 68 -19.95 -9.39 4.88
CA GLU A 68 -18.96 -10.47 4.79
C GLU A 68 -19.09 -11.27 3.49
N LYS A 69 -20.31 -11.43 2.95
CA LYS A 69 -20.54 -12.03 1.63
C LYS A 69 -19.97 -11.16 0.51
N ASN A 70 -20.20 -9.85 0.56
CA ASN A 70 -19.63 -8.92 -0.42
C ASN A 70 -18.10 -8.94 -0.39
N LEU A 71 -17.50 -8.91 0.81
CA LEU A 71 -16.06 -9.01 0.97
C LEU A 71 -15.51 -10.34 0.46
N ALA A 72 -16.19 -11.45 0.76
CA ALA A 72 -15.83 -12.77 0.24
C ALA A 72 -15.86 -12.81 -1.29
N GLU A 73 -16.82 -12.12 -1.91
CA GLU A 73 -16.93 -12.03 -3.36
C GLU A 73 -15.82 -11.17 -3.97
N ARG A 74 -15.49 -10.02 -3.37
CA ARG A 74 -14.34 -9.21 -3.79
C ARG A 74 -13.04 -10.01 -3.77
N PHE A 75 -12.81 -10.82 -2.73
CA PHE A 75 -11.63 -11.70 -2.71
C PHE A 75 -11.64 -12.76 -3.81
N ARG A 76 -12.80 -13.29 -4.20
CA ARG A 76 -12.91 -14.19 -5.36
C ARG A 76 -12.62 -13.48 -6.67
N GLN A 77 -13.11 -12.25 -6.82
CA GLN A 77 -12.87 -11.43 -8.02
C GLN A 77 -11.40 -11.03 -8.17
N LEU A 78 -10.69 -10.82 -7.06
CA LEU A 78 -9.25 -10.55 -7.06
C LEU A 78 -8.41 -11.81 -7.29
N LYS A 79 -8.99 -13.00 -7.24
CA LYS A 79 -8.24 -14.23 -7.48
C LYS A 79 -7.78 -14.25 -8.94
N PRO A 80 -6.46 -14.39 -9.21
CA PRO A 80 -5.97 -14.51 -10.57
C PRO A 80 -6.53 -15.77 -11.24
N THR A 81 -7.06 -15.62 -12.45
CA THR A 81 -7.55 -16.75 -13.27
C THR A 81 -6.40 -17.51 -13.93
N ASN A 82 -5.28 -16.83 -14.21
CA ASN A 82 -4.09 -17.38 -14.84
C ASN A 82 -2.87 -17.17 -13.93
N SER A 83 -2.14 -18.26 -13.67
CA SER A 83 -0.86 -18.24 -12.93
C SER A 83 0.17 -17.25 -13.49
N LYS A 84 0.17 -16.97 -14.81
CA LYS A 84 1.16 -16.07 -15.43
C LYS A 84 0.79 -14.58 -15.34
N ASP A 85 -0.44 -14.26 -14.97
CA ASP A 85 -1.01 -12.90 -14.99
C ASP A 85 -1.45 -12.45 -13.59
N VAL A 86 -0.68 -12.83 -12.56
CA VAL A 86 -1.08 -12.60 -11.17
C VAL A 86 -1.05 -11.13 -10.77
N ILE A 87 0.04 -10.41 -11.06
CA ILE A 87 0.16 -8.97 -10.78
C ILE A 87 0.32 -8.21 -12.10
N THR A 88 -0.68 -7.40 -12.42
CA THR A 88 -0.76 -6.50 -13.58
C THR A 88 -1.27 -5.14 -13.13
N PHE A 89 -1.08 -4.08 -13.92
CA PHE A 89 -1.67 -2.78 -13.61
C PHE A 89 -3.20 -2.85 -13.49
N SER A 90 -3.85 -3.64 -14.35
CA SER A 90 -5.28 -3.88 -14.29
C SER A 90 -5.68 -4.51 -12.95
N TRP A 91 -4.95 -5.54 -12.49
CA TRP A 91 -5.22 -6.18 -11.21
C TRP A 91 -5.02 -5.20 -10.04
N MET A 92 -3.95 -4.41 -10.05
CA MET A 92 -3.67 -3.41 -9.01
C MET A 92 -4.77 -2.34 -8.93
N LYS A 93 -5.27 -1.87 -10.08
CA LYS A 93 -6.40 -0.94 -10.15
C LYS A 93 -7.66 -1.55 -9.54
N THR A 94 -8.01 -2.79 -9.90
CA THR A 94 -9.15 -3.50 -9.32
C THR A 94 -8.97 -3.72 -7.81
N ALA A 95 -7.76 -4.08 -7.37
CA ALA A 95 -7.45 -4.26 -5.95
C ALA A 95 -7.66 -2.97 -5.16
N LEU A 96 -7.13 -1.84 -5.63
CA LEU A 96 -7.31 -0.57 -4.95
C LEU A 96 -8.79 -0.12 -4.95
N GLY A 97 -9.49 -0.30 -6.07
CA GLY A 97 -10.94 -0.06 -6.15
C GLY A 97 -11.73 -0.90 -5.14
N SER A 98 -11.37 -2.16 -4.94
CA SER A 98 -12.03 -3.06 -4.00
C SER A 98 -11.90 -2.62 -2.52
N ILE A 99 -10.82 -1.89 -2.18
CA ILE A 99 -10.66 -1.27 -0.85
C ILE A 99 -11.68 -0.14 -0.70
N CYS A 100 -11.78 0.73 -1.71
CA CYS A 100 -12.76 1.82 -1.72
C CYS A 100 -14.19 1.31 -1.61
N GLU A 101 -14.55 0.26 -2.36
CA GLU A 101 -15.88 -0.36 -2.24
C GLU A 101 -16.13 -0.99 -0.85
N THR A 102 -15.10 -1.53 -0.22
CA THR A 102 -15.22 -2.12 1.12
C THR A 102 -15.36 -1.04 2.19
N LEU A 103 -14.69 0.10 2.02
CA LEU A 103 -14.94 1.31 2.81
C LEU A 103 -16.40 1.79 2.65
N ASP A 104 -16.95 1.71 1.44
CA ASP A 104 -18.35 2.07 1.18
C ASP A 104 -19.36 1.13 1.85
N ASP A 105 -19.07 -0.17 1.88
CA ASP A 105 -19.94 -1.11 2.58
C ASP A 105 -19.87 -0.97 4.10
N ILE A 106 -18.68 -0.68 4.65
CA ILE A 106 -18.55 -0.33 6.07
C ILE A 106 -19.33 0.95 6.37
N ARG A 107 -19.27 1.94 5.49
CA ARG A 107 -20.05 3.18 5.63
C ARG A 107 -21.54 2.88 5.75
N LYS A 108 -22.09 2.01 4.89
CA LYS A 108 -23.49 1.56 4.96
C LYS A 108 -23.77 0.82 6.26
N LEU A 109 -22.88 -0.09 6.65
CA LEU A 109 -22.97 -0.85 7.91
C LEU A 109 -23.06 0.09 9.13
N ILE A 110 -22.27 1.16 9.19
CA ILE A 110 -22.31 2.14 10.29
C ILE A 110 -23.68 2.82 10.38
N VAL A 111 -24.26 3.21 9.24
CA VAL A 111 -25.60 3.82 9.18
C VAL A 111 -26.65 2.84 9.69
N ASP A 112 -26.62 1.61 9.17
CA ASP A 112 -27.60 0.58 9.51
C ASP A 112 -27.52 0.13 10.97
N LEU A 113 -26.32 0.19 11.57
CA LEU A 113 -26.11 -0.12 12.97
C LEU A 113 -26.57 1.01 13.91
N GLU A 114 -26.83 2.22 13.40
CA GLU A 114 -27.25 3.40 14.19
C GLU A 114 -26.34 3.63 15.41
N LEU A 115 -25.02 3.47 15.25
CA LEU A 115 -24.11 3.55 16.38
C LEU A 115 -23.97 5.00 16.87
N PRO A 116 -24.19 5.29 18.17
CA PRO A 116 -23.97 6.63 18.70
C PRO A 116 -22.48 6.97 18.69
N ILE A 117 -22.10 7.87 17.78
CA ILE A 117 -20.74 8.41 17.60
C ILE A 117 -20.21 9.05 18.89
N CYS A 118 -21.10 9.54 19.78
CA CYS A 118 -20.77 10.33 20.97
C CYS A 118 -20.18 9.56 22.17
N SER A 119 -19.78 8.30 22.03
CA SER A 119 -19.29 7.46 23.14
C SER A 119 -17.81 7.04 23.03
N TRP A 120 -17.06 7.64 22.09
CA TRP A 120 -15.75 7.15 21.70
C TRP A 120 -14.64 7.86 22.50
N ASP A 121 -13.83 7.07 23.20
CA ASP A 121 -12.65 7.52 23.96
C ASP A 121 -11.64 8.26 23.07
N ILE A 122 -10.97 9.27 23.64
CA ILE A 122 -9.89 10.06 23.01
C ILE A 122 -8.78 9.14 22.47
N LYS A 123 -8.54 7.99 23.11
CA LYS A 123 -7.58 6.98 22.63
C LYS A 123 -7.85 6.47 21.21
N TRP A 124 -9.12 6.38 20.80
CA TRP A 124 -9.49 5.97 19.45
C TRP A 124 -9.13 7.04 18.41
N VAL A 125 -9.16 8.31 18.82
CA VAL A 125 -8.80 9.45 17.97
C VAL A 125 -7.31 9.44 17.70
N ASP A 126 -6.49 9.29 18.75
CA ASP A 126 -5.04 9.26 18.63
C ASP A 126 -4.58 8.07 17.76
N MET A 127 -5.14 6.88 17.99
CA MET A 127 -4.81 5.69 17.19
C MET A 127 -5.26 5.81 15.73
N TYR A 128 -6.43 6.40 15.48
CA TYR A 128 -6.85 6.74 14.13
C TYR A 128 -5.87 7.69 13.45
N LEU A 129 -5.47 8.76 14.14
CA LEU A 129 -4.56 9.75 13.59
C LEU A 129 -3.18 9.12 13.32
N ASP A 130 -2.70 8.23 14.17
CA ASP A 130 -1.45 7.50 13.95
C ASP A 130 -1.53 6.58 12.73
N ASN A 131 -2.57 5.77 12.63
CA ASN A 131 -2.70 4.81 11.54
C ASN A 131 -3.06 5.45 10.19
N SER A 132 -3.87 6.52 10.19
CA SER A 132 -4.12 7.26 8.95
C SER A 132 -2.87 8.00 8.48
N LEU A 133 -2.01 8.45 9.40
CA LEU A 133 -0.70 8.98 9.05
C LEU A 133 0.17 7.90 8.39
N LYS A 134 0.23 6.69 8.97
CA LYS A 134 0.92 5.53 8.37
C LYS A 134 0.46 5.20 6.94
N LEU A 135 -0.84 5.29 6.66
CA LEU A 135 -1.37 5.11 5.29
C LEU A 135 -0.94 6.24 4.36
N LEU A 136 -0.89 7.48 4.85
CA LEU A 136 -0.40 8.62 4.05
C LEU A 136 1.09 8.51 3.77
N ASP A 137 1.88 8.04 4.76
CA ASP A 137 3.30 7.74 4.59
C ASP A 137 3.48 6.66 3.53
N PHE A 138 2.65 5.61 3.55
CA PHE A 138 2.59 4.59 2.48
C PHE A 138 2.34 5.23 1.12
N CYS A 139 1.28 6.02 0.97
CA CYS A 139 0.95 6.69 -0.29
C CYS A 139 2.09 7.59 -0.79
N SER A 140 2.79 8.27 0.12
CA SER A 140 3.91 9.16 -0.17
C SER A 140 5.15 8.39 -0.65
N ALA A 141 5.50 7.31 0.05
CA ALA A 141 6.58 6.42 -0.34
C ALA A 141 6.29 5.74 -1.68
N TYR A 142 5.07 5.25 -1.86
CA TYR A 142 4.63 4.64 -3.12
C TYR A 142 4.62 5.65 -4.27
N GLY A 143 4.18 6.89 -4.03
CA GLY A 143 4.28 7.98 -4.98
C GLY A 143 5.72 8.29 -5.40
N THR A 144 6.67 8.15 -4.48
CA THR A 144 8.10 8.27 -4.78
C THR A 144 8.57 7.14 -5.71
N ASP A 145 8.10 5.90 -5.50
CA ASP A 145 8.43 4.79 -6.40
C ASP A 145 7.79 4.96 -7.79
N ILE A 146 6.57 5.48 -7.90
CA ILE A 146 5.98 5.81 -9.22
C ILE A 146 6.88 6.80 -9.98
N VAL A 147 7.41 7.83 -9.31
CA VAL A 147 8.35 8.77 -9.93
C VAL A 147 9.65 8.07 -10.35
N ARG A 148 10.16 7.15 -9.52
CA ARG A 148 11.31 6.29 -9.85
C ARG A 148 11.06 5.48 -11.13
N GLN A 149 9.89 4.85 -11.26
CA GLN A 149 9.56 4.08 -12.46
C GLN A 149 9.43 4.94 -13.70
N ARG A 150 8.85 6.14 -13.58
CA ARG A 150 8.80 7.12 -14.67
C ARG A 150 10.21 7.54 -15.12
N PHE A 151 11.16 7.66 -14.19
CA PHE A 151 12.55 7.92 -14.56
C PHE A 151 13.14 6.75 -15.36
N GLY A 152 12.87 5.51 -14.97
CA GLY A 152 13.21 4.32 -15.75
C GLY A 152 12.62 4.34 -17.17
N TYR A 153 11.36 4.75 -17.32
CA TYR A 153 10.74 4.96 -18.64
C TYR A 153 11.54 5.96 -19.50
N VAL A 154 11.97 7.08 -18.92
CA VAL A 154 12.72 8.12 -19.64
C VAL A 154 14.07 7.58 -20.09
N MET A 155 14.78 6.82 -19.25
CA MET A 155 16.04 6.18 -19.65
C MET A 155 15.89 5.32 -20.91
N LEU A 156 14.88 4.44 -20.93
CA LEU A 156 14.60 3.58 -22.08
C LEU A 156 14.20 4.37 -23.31
N LYS A 157 13.39 5.43 -23.14
CA LYS A 157 13.00 6.30 -24.25
C LYS A 157 14.21 7.01 -24.86
N CYS A 158 15.13 7.52 -24.04
CA CYS A 158 16.37 8.13 -24.52
C CYS A 158 17.25 7.10 -25.25
N ALA A 159 17.40 5.89 -24.69
CA ALA A 159 18.16 4.83 -25.34
C ALA A 159 17.60 4.49 -26.73
N LEU A 160 16.28 4.38 -26.86
CA LEU A 160 15.61 4.11 -28.13
C LEU A 160 15.79 5.25 -29.15
N LEU A 161 15.71 6.52 -28.70
CA LEU A 161 15.98 7.67 -29.58
C LEU A 161 17.44 7.71 -30.05
N ASP A 162 18.38 7.27 -29.22
CA ASP A 162 19.78 7.13 -29.62
C ASP A 162 19.94 5.99 -30.67
N LEU A 163 19.13 4.93 -30.62
CA LEU A 163 19.14 3.85 -31.61
C LEU A 163 18.51 4.23 -32.96
N GLU A 164 17.63 5.23 -32.99
CA GLU A 164 17.09 5.80 -34.24
C GLU A 164 18.12 6.66 -34.98
N SER A 165 19.27 6.96 -34.37
CA SER A 165 20.34 7.73 -34.98
C SER A 165 21.29 6.85 -35.78
N ASP A 166 21.64 7.29 -37.00
CA ASP A 166 22.69 6.64 -37.82
C ASP A 166 24.12 6.80 -37.28
N ASN A 167 24.30 7.33 -36.05
CA ASN A 167 25.60 7.60 -35.46
C ASN A 167 26.12 6.40 -34.64
N PRO A 168 27.28 5.80 -34.98
CA PRO A 168 27.85 4.69 -34.22
C PRO A 168 28.12 4.99 -32.73
N GLN A 169 28.41 6.25 -32.38
CA GLN A 169 28.59 6.66 -30.98
C GLN A 169 27.28 6.58 -30.20
N LYS A 170 26.15 6.80 -30.87
CA LYS A 170 24.82 6.73 -30.26
C LYS A 170 24.40 5.29 -29.96
N LEU A 171 24.85 4.33 -30.75
CA LEU A 171 24.68 2.90 -30.46
C LEU A 171 25.36 2.50 -29.14
N MET A 172 26.62 2.92 -28.93
CA MET A 172 27.31 2.70 -27.67
C MET A 172 26.61 3.38 -26.48
N GLN A 173 26.12 4.62 -26.69
CA GLN A 173 25.36 5.36 -25.68
C GLN A 173 24.05 4.65 -25.31
N ALA A 174 23.32 4.13 -26.30
CA ALA A 174 22.10 3.36 -26.09
C ALA A 174 22.38 2.06 -25.31
N SER A 175 23.45 1.34 -25.66
CA SER A 175 23.88 0.15 -24.93
C SER A 175 24.18 0.44 -23.45
N SER A 176 24.92 1.53 -23.17
CA SER A 176 25.15 2.00 -21.79
C SER A 176 23.85 2.32 -21.08
N SER A 177 22.93 3.02 -21.75
CA SER A 177 21.64 3.43 -21.16
C SER A 177 20.74 2.23 -20.83
N LEU A 178 20.72 1.19 -21.67
CA LEU A 178 20.00 -0.07 -21.38
C LEU A 178 20.63 -0.83 -20.21
N HIS A 179 21.96 -0.83 -20.12
CA HIS A 179 22.68 -1.41 -18.99
C HIS A 179 22.37 -0.65 -17.70
N GLU A 180 22.47 0.68 -17.74
CA GLU A 180 22.17 1.58 -16.62
C GLU A 180 20.73 1.42 -16.15
N TRP A 181 19.76 1.32 -17.06
CA TRP A 181 18.37 1.01 -16.70
C TRP A 181 18.27 -0.33 -15.97
N SER A 182 18.96 -1.37 -16.45
CA SER A 182 18.93 -2.71 -15.84
C SER A 182 19.53 -2.69 -14.43
N GLN A 183 20.63 -1.95 -14.23
CA GLN A 183 21.24 -1.75 -12.90
C GLN A 183 20.35 -0.91 -12.00
N TYR A 184 19.77 0.17 -12.55
CA TYR A 184 18.85 1.05 -11.84
C TYR A 184 17.66 0.28 -11.30
N GLN A 185 17.08 -0.65 -12.07
CA GLN A 185 15.94 -1.43 -11.58
C GLN A 185 16.31 -2.42 -10.47
N ARG A 186 17.51 -3.00 -10.51
CA ARG A 186 17.94 -4.03 -9.53
C ARG A 186 18.48 -3.45 -8.24
N CYS A 187 19.27 -2.38 -8.35
CA CYS A 187 20.12 -1.86 -7.28
C CYS A 187 19.57 -0.60 -6.61
N PHE A 188 18.41 -0.08 -7.05
CA PHE A 188 17.84 1.11 -6.44
C PHE A 188 17.50 0.85 -4.96
N ASP A 189 17.95 1.76 -4.11
CA ASP A 189 17.59 1.75 -2.69
C ASP A 189 16.11 2.10 -2.53
N ASN A 190 15.29 1.08 -2.31
CA ASN A 190 13.87 1.23 -2.00
C ASN A 190 13.60 1.32 -0.49
N SER A 191 14.55 1.83 0.31
CA SER A 191 14.45 2.02 1.77
C SER A 191 13.11 2.58 2.23
N LYS A 192 12.57 3.63 1.59
CA LYS A 192 11.25 4.20 1.94
C LYS A 192 10.08 3.24 1.72
N LEU A 193 10.15 2.42 0.67
CA LEU A 193 9.14 1.38 0.41
C LEU A 193 9.32 0.19 1.38
N GLN A 194 10.55 -0.06 1.85
CA GLN A 194 10.80 -1.03 2.92
C GLN A 194 10.31 -0.54 4.29
N GLU A 195 10.43 0.75 4.60
CA GLU A 195 9.81 1.35 5.80
C GLU A 195 8.29 1.15 5.80
N CYS A 196 7.66 1.14 4.62
CA CYS A 196 6.25 0.79 4.49
C CYS A 196 5.95 -0.68 4.84
N CYS A 197 6.90 -1.59 4.64
CA CYS A 197 6.77 -2.96 5.12
C CYS A 197 6.75 -3.00 6.64
N ASP A 198 7.63 -2.24 7.30
CA ASP A 198 7.62 -2.14 8.76
C ASP A 198 6.30 -1.57 9.28
N VAL A 199 5.72 -0.61 8.56
CA VAL A 199 4.37 -0.09 8.83
C VAL A 199 3.32 -1.19 8.71
N ILE A 200 3.36 -1.99 7.64
CA ILE A 200 2.42 -3.12 7.44
C ILE A 200 2.60 -4.18 8.54
N CYS A 201 3.83 -4.53 8.92
CA CYS A 201 4.10 -5.46 10.02
C CYS A 201 3.61 -4.91 11.37
N LYS A 202 3.78 -3.62 11.66
CA LYS A 202 3.23 -2.98 12.87
C LYS A 202 1.69 -2.94 12.86
N LEU A 203 1.09 -2.82 11.67
CA LEU A 203 -0.36 -2.95 11.53
C LEU A 203 -0.81 -4.41 11.79
N GLU A 204 0.03 -5.40 11.47
CA GLU A 204 -0.21 -6.81 11.81
C GLU A 204 -0.23 -7.04 13.32
N GLU A 205 0.73 -6.49 14.06
CA GLU A 205 0.81 -6.60 15.52
C GLU A 205 -0.46 -6.07 16.21
N THR A 206 -1.11 -5.07 15.60
CA THR A 206 -2.36 -4.45 16.06
C THR A 206 -3.62 -5.10 15.46
N LEU A 207 -3.53 -6.29 14.83
CA LEU A 207 -4.71 -7.03 14.32
C LEU A 207 -5.58 -7.62 15.44
N ASN A 208 -5.12 -7.59 16.70
CA ASN A 208 -5.83 -8.19 17.82
C ASN A 208 -7.14 -7.45 18.14
N LEU A 209 -8.27 -8.13 17.95
CA LEU A 209 -9.59 -7.59 18.27
C LEU A 209 -9.72 -7.22 19.77
N PRO A 210 -10.03 -5.96 20.14
CA PRO A 210 -10.29 -5.53 21.50
C PRO A 210 -11.51 -6.24 22.07
N LYS A 211 -11.48 -6.40 23.39
CA LYS A 211 -12.57 -6.98 24.18
C LYS A 211 -13.68 -5.95 24.39
N ILE A 212 -14.41 -5.58 23.34
CA ILE A 212 -15.51 -4.62 23.48
C ILE A 212 -16.55 -5.16 24.48
N LYS A 213 -16.85 -4.34 25.50
CA LYS A 213 -18.00 -4.54 26.40
C LYS A 213 -19.23 -4.90 25.58
N ASN A 214 -20.09 -5.80 26.08
CA ASN A 214 -21.22 -6.45 25.40
C ASN A 214 -22.24 -5.52 24.69
N ILE A 215 -21.82 -4.82 23.64
CA ILE A 215 -22.67 -4.08 22.70
C ILE A 215 -22.63 -4.87 21.39
N PRO A 216 -23.65 -5.67 21.08
CA PRO A 216 -23.68 -6.51 19.87
C PRO A 216 -23.40 -5.73 18.58
N LYS A 217 -23.99 -4.53 18.43
CA LYS A 217 -23.77 -3.66 17.26
C LYS A 217 -22.31 -3.22 17.10
N ALA A 218 -21.59 -2.98 18.19
CA ALA A 218 -20.18 -2.60 18.14
C ALA A 218 -19.29 -3.79 17.75
N LYS A 219 -19.66 -5.02 18.15
CA LYS A 219 -18.96 -6.26 17.76
C LYS A 219 -19.08 -6.51 16.25
N ASP A 220 -20.26 -6.28 15.67
CA ASP A 220 -20.46 -6.43 14.23
C ASP A 220 -19.58 -5.48 13.42
N LEU A 221 -19.52 -4.22 13.83
CA LEU A 221 -18.70 -3.22 13.16
C LEU A 221 -17.22 -3.58 13.23
N VAL A 222 -16.73 -3.88 14.42
CA VAL A 222 -15.35 -4.30 14.66
C VAL A 222 -14.94 -5.49 13.80
N ARG A 223 -15.84 -6.46 13.67
CA ARG A 223 -15.66 -7.61 12.80
C ARG A 223 -15.56 -7.22 11.32
N ALA A 224 -16.36 -6.26 10.86
CA ALA A 224 -16.24 -5.74 9.50
C ALA A 224 -14.89 -5.02 9.27
N MET A 225 -14.45 -4.22 10.25
CA MET A 225 -13.19 -3.48 10.14
C MET A 225 -11.97 -4.37 10.05
N TYR A 226 -11.98 -5.48 10.78
CA TYR A 226 -10.94 -6.49 10.68
C TYR A 226 -10.80 -7.01 9.23
N GLY A 227 -11.91 -7.24 8.54
CA GLY A 227 -11.91 -7.64 7.13
C GLY A 227 -11.26 -6.61 6.20
N LEU A 228 -11.61 -5.32 6.36
CA LEU A 228 -10.98 -4.24 5.61
C LEU A 228 -9.49 -4.14 5.90
N LYS A 229 -9.07 -4.23 7.17
CA LYS A 229 -7.65 -4.19 7.58
C LYS A 229 -6.84 -5.29 6.93
N VAL A 230 -7.35 -6.53 6.98
CA VAL A 230 -6.74 -7.69 6.31
C VAL A 230 -6.61 -7.46 4.80
N GLN A 231 -7.68 -6.97 4.15
CA GLN A 231 -7.68 -6.68 2.72
C GLN A 231 -6.61 -5.63 2.36
N THR A 232 -6.56 -4.50 3.06
CA THR A 232 -5.61 -3.43 2.77
C THR A 232 -4.17 -3.86 3.01
N MET A 233 -3.89 -4.54 4.12
CA MET A 233 -2.53 -5.04 4.39
C MET A 233 -2.05 -5.99 3.31
N PHE A 234 -2.90 -6.95 2.92
CA PHE A 234 -2.60 -7.88 1.84
C PHE A 234 -2.31 -7.12 0.53
N ILE A 235 -3.21 -6.24 0.09
CA ILE A 235 -3.05 -5.49 -1.17
C ILE A 235 -1.78 -4.63 -1.15
N PHE A 236 -1.55 -3.88 -0.07
CA PHE A 236 -0.38 -3.01 0.01
C PHE A 236 0.93 -3.81 0.05
N SER A 237 0.94 -4.97 0.71
CA SER A 237 2.10 -5.87 0.67
C SER A 237 2.40 -6.38 -0.75
N THR A 238 1.36 -6.70 -1.53
CA THR A 238 1.51 -7.11 -2.94
C THR A 238 1.97 -5.96 -3.83
N PHE A 239 1.55 -4.72 -3.54
CA PHE A 239 1.99 -3.53 -4.28
C PHE A 239 3.47 -3.24 -4.00
N VAL A 240 3.90 -3.36 -2.75
CA VAL A 240 5.31 -3.22 -2.40
C VAL A 240 6.14 -4.31 -3.09
N ALA A 241 5.67 -5.56 -3.11
CA ALA A 241 6.33 -6.63 -3.87
C ALA A 241 6.40 -6.31 -5.38
N ALA A 242 5.34 -5.75 -5.98
CA ALA A 242 5.32 -5.39 -7.41
C ALA A 242 6.48 -4.46 -7.82
N PHE A 243 6.93 -3.59 -6.93
CA PHE A 243 7.98 -2.60 -7.21
C PHE A 243 9.30 -2.83 -6.47
N SER A 244 9.39 -3.92 -5.70
CA SER A 244 10.59 -4.30 -4.95
C SER A 244 11.37 -5.41 -5.66
N SER A 245 12.67 -5.50 -5.37
CA SER A 245 13.54 -6.59 -5.82
C SER A 245 13.50 -7.82 -4.89
N SER A 246 12.55 -7.89 -3.95
CA SER A 246 12.53 -8.91 -2.89
C SER A 246 11.11 -9.36 -2.52
N PRO A 247 10.90 -10.67 -2.24
CA PRO A 247 9.63 -11.23 -1.74
C PRO A 247 9.39 -11.01 -0.24
N LYS A 248 10.35 -10.41 0.49
CA LYS A 248 10.21 -10.13 1.93
C LYS A 248 8.99 -9.31 2.36
N PRO A 249 8.36 -8.42 1.55
CA PRO A 249 7.25 -7.61 2.04
C PRO A 249 5.92 -8.36 2.15
N LEU A 250 5.82 -9.61 1.68
CA LEU A 250 4.56 -10.34 1.64
C LEU A 250 4.08 -10.72 3.04
N VAL A 251 2.86 -10.30 3.38
CA VAL A 251 2.22 -10.65 4.64
C VAL A 251 1.55 -12.02 4.52
N GLU A 252 1.70 -12.85 5.56
CA GLU A 252 1.02 -14.14 5.69
C GLU A 252 0.01 -14.10 6.84
N LEU A 253 -1.18 -13.58 6.57
CA LEU A 253 -2.22 -13.43 7.58
C LEU A 253 -2.93 -14.75 7.82
N GLN A 254 -3.06 -15.12 9.09
CA GLN A 254 -3.89 -16.22 9.55
C GLN A 254 -5.23 -15.68 10.03
N VAL A 255 -6.29 -15.94 9.27
CA VAL A 255 -7.64 -15.47 9.54
C VAL A 255 -8.47 -16.57 10.20
N PRO A 256 -9.15 -16.32 11.32
CA PRO A 256 -10.07 -17.26 11.96
C PRO A 256 -11.18 -17.78 11.03
N LYS A 257 -11.49 -19.09 11.10
CA LYS A 257 -12.52 -19.75 10.28
C LYS A 257 -13.96 -19.26 10.51
N GLU A 258 -14.17 -18.44 11.54
CA GLU A 258 -15.48 -17.89 11.87
C GLU A 258 -15.95 -16.82 10.88
N TYR A 259 -15.05 -16.20 10.10
CA TYR A 259 -15.40 -15.18 9.10
C TYR A 259 -15.84 -15.80 7.77
N LEU A 260 -16.98 -15.36 7.22
CA LEU A 260 -17.51 -15.94 5.96
C LEU A 260 -16.59 -15.71 4.75
N TRP A 261 -15.73 -14.71 4.81
CA TRP A 261 -14.77 -14.37 3.76
C TRP A 261 -13.41 -15.07 3.93
N GLN A 262 -13.19 -15.79 5.04
CA GLN A 262 -11.89 -16.40 5.37
C GLN A 262 -11.40 -17.35 4.28
N GLU A 263 -12.26 -18.25 3.79
CA GLU A 263 -11.88 -19.22 2.76
C GLU A 263 -11.47 -18.52 1.46
N SER A 264 -12.30 -17.59 0.97
CA SER A 264 -11.99 -16.79 -0.23
C SER A 264 -10.66 -16.04 -0.08
N PHE A 265 -10.42 -15.44 1.09
CA PHE A 265 -9.17 -14.73 1.38
C PHE A 265 -7.97 -15.68 1.39
N THR A 266 -8.05 -16.82 2.08
CA THR A 266 -6.94 -17.78 2.14
C THR A 266 -6.58 -18.32 0.75
N VAL A 267 -7.57 -18.61 -0.08
CA VAL A 267 -7.33 -19.02 -1.47
C VAL A 267 -6.63 -17.91 -2.27
N LEU A 268 -7.08 -16.67 -2.14
CA LEU A 268 -6.45 -15.51 -2.77
C LEU A 268 -5.00 -15.33 -2.30
N GLN A 269 -4.79 -15.27 -0.99
CA GLN A 269 -3.47 -15.05 -0.38
C GLN A 269 -2.47 -16.12 -0.81
N VAL A 270 -2.85 -17.40 -0.75
CA VAL A 270 -1.97 -18.50 -1.16
C VAL A 270 -1.66 -18.39 -2.65
N SER A 271 -2.66 -18.15 -3.50
CA SER A 271 -2.46 -18.05 -4.95
C SER A 271 -1.50 -16.92 -5.32
N VAL A 272 -1.71 -15.73 -4.75
CA VAL A 272 -0.92 -14.54 -5.09
C VAL A 272 0.48 -14.62 -4.48
N ASN A 273 0.59 -14.94 -3.18
CA ASN A 273 1.89 -15.02 -2.51
C ASN A 273 2.75 -16.14 -3.08
N CYS A 274 2.17 -17.29 -3.43
CA CYS A 274 2.92 -18.38 -4.05
C CYS A 274 3.49 -17.96 -5.41
N GLU A 275 2.70 -17.31 -6.26
CA GLU A 275 3.19 -16.87 -7.56
C GLU A 275 4.29 -15.80 -7.42
N ILE A 276 4.09 -14.80 -6.55
CA ILE A 276 5.13 -13.79 -6.32
C ILE A 276 6.44 -14.44 -5.88
N LYS A 277 6.38 -15.40 -4.95
CA LYS A 277 7.56 -16.15 -4.49
C LYS A 277 8.19 -16.96 -5.64
N ASN A 278 7.39 -17.60 -6.48
CA ASN A 278 7.89 -18.37 -7.63
C ASN A 278 8.62 -17.48 -8.65
N ILE A 279 8.08 -16.29 -8.93
CA ILE A 279 8.68 -15.32 -9.86
C ILE A 279 10.04 -14.85 -9.34
N TYR A 280 10.15 -14.54 -8.05
CA TYR A 280 11.46 -14.19 -7.47
C TYR A 280 12.41 -15.38 -7.45
N ALA A 281 11.92 -16.60 -7.18
CA ALA A 281 12.73 -17.81 -7.21
C ALA A 281 13.27 -18.13 -8.61
N SER A 282 12.56 -17.76 -9.67
CA SER A 282 13.06 -17.87 -11.06
C SER A 282 14.06 -16.78 -11.44
N GLY A 283 14.37 -15.83 -10.56
CA GLY A 283 15.32 -14.74 -10.82
C GLY A 283 14.78 -13.65 -11.74
N GLU A 284 13.45 -13.56 -11.88
CA GLU A 284 12.82 -12.47 -12.62
C GLU A 284 12.92 -11.15 -11.85
N LEU A 285 12.93 -10.04 -12.58
CA LEU A 285 13.15 -8.70 -12.00
C LEU A 285 12.05 -8.31 -11.00
N SER A 286 10.79 -8.59 -11.35
CA SER A 286 9.62 -8.13 -10.59
C SER A 286 8.40 -9.03 -10.83
N PRO A 287 7.48 -9.15 -9.86
CA PRO A 287 6.20 -9.83 -10.06
C PRO A 287 5.20 -9.01 -10.89
N LEU A 288 5.47 -7.73 -11.20
CA LEU A 288 4.66 -6.93 -12.13
C LEU A 288 4.92 -7.36 -13.58
N LYS A 289 3.90 -7.88 -14.25
CA LYS A 289 4.01 -8.42 -15.62
C LYS A 289 4.57 -7.41 -16.62
N GLU A 290 4.06 -6.19 -16.61
CA GLU A 290 4.43 -5.14 -17.56
C GLU A 290 5.91 -4.78 -17.42
N LEU A 291 6.44 -4.78 -16.18
CA LEU A 291 7.87 -4.54 -15.94
C LEU A 291 8.74 -5.75 -16.37
N ARG A 292 8.26 -6.98 -16.18
CA ARG A 292 8.96 -8.17 -16.70
C ARG A 292 9.08 -8.18 -18.21
N ILE A 293 8.01 -7.79 -18.91
CA ILE A 293 8.02 -7.71 -20.37
C ILE A 293 9.12 -6.74 -20.81
N ILE A 294 9.20 -5.55 -20.19
CA ILE A 294 10.26 -4.58 -20.47
C ILE A 294 11.64 -5.17 -20.18
N ASP A 295 11.86 -5.80 -19.02
CA ASP A 295 13.15 -6.45 -18.68
C ASP A 295 13.53 -7.52 -19.70
N GLN A 296 12.57 -8.31 -20.19
CA GLN A 296 12.79 -9.28 -21.26
C GLN A 296 13.13 -8.62 -22.60
N ASN A 297 12.46 -7.53 -22.96
CA ASN A 297 12.80 -6.76 -24.16
C ASN A 297 14.23 -6.18 -24.07
N VAL A 298 14.61 -5.62 -22.92
CA VAL A 298 15.96 -5.09 -22.68
C VAL A 298 17.00 -6.22 -22.72
N LYS A 299 16.74 -7.38 -22.11
CA LYS A 299 17.61 -8.57 -22.15
C LYS A 299 17.81 -9.11 -23.57
N LYS A 300 16.81 -8.98 -24.45
CA LYS A 300 16.95 -9.34 -25.88
C LYS A 300 17.79 -8.32 -26.65
N LEU A 301 17.57 -7.03 -26.40
CA LEU A 301 18.20 -5.95 -27.16
C LEU A 301 19.65 -5.69 -26.76
N TYR A 302 19.96 -5.79 -25.46
CA TYR A 302 21.28 -5.45 -24.91
C TYR A 302 22.45 -6.25 -25.52
N PRO A 303 22.40 -7.58 -25.65
CA PRO A 303 23.48 -8.36 -26.27
C PRO A 303 23.73 -7.96 -27.72
N LEU A 304 22.67 -7.63 -28.48
CA LEU A 304 22.80 -7.24 -29.89
C LEU A 304 23.57 -5.94 -30.08
N LEU A 305 23.47 -5.03 -29.11
CA LEU A 305 24.19 -3.77 -29.10
C LEU A 305 25.62 -3.91 -28.59
N HIS A 306 25.91 -4.93 -27.78
CA HIS A 306 27.22 -5.14 -27.17
C HIS A 306 28.11 -6.10 -27.99
N ASP A 307 27.55 -7.22 -28.43
CA ASP A 307 28.25 -8.29 -29.16
C ASP A 307 28.17 -8.11 -30.69
N GLY A 308 27.36 -7.15 -31.14
CA GLY A 308 27.09 -6.87 -32.55
C GLY A 308 25.88 -7.64 -33.10
N LEU A 309 25.31 -7.14 -34.20
CA LEU A 309 24.08 -7.68 -34.80
C LEU A 309 24.23 -9.12 -35.34
N GLY A 310 25.46 -9.60 -35.57
CA GLY A 310 25.70 -10.92 -36.16
C GLY A 310 24.95 -11.09 -37.49
N ASP A 311 24.20 -12.19 -37.62
CA ASP A 311 23.33 -12.50 -38.78
C ASP A 311 21.90 -11.92 -38.66
N ILE A 312 21.61 -11.14 -37.61
CA ILE A 312 20.26 -10.60 -37.41
C ILE A 312 19.98 -9.51 -38.44
N LYS A 313 18.88 -9.68 -39.17
CA LYS A 313 18.41 -8.69 -40.14
C LYS A 313 17.99 -7.40 -39.43
N GLN A 314 18.26 -6.26 -40.06
CA GLN A 314 17.86 -4.94 -39.57
C GLN A 314 16.36 -4.88 -39.22
N GLU A 315 15.50 -5.48 -40.05
CA GLU A 315 14.05 -5.54 -39.81
C GLU A 315 13.68 -6.19 -38.46
N VAL A 316 14.43 -7.21 -38.03
CA VAL A 316 14.21 -7.91 -36.75
C VAL A 316 14.67 -7.04 -35.58
N PHE A 317 15.78 -6.33 -35.75
CA PHE A 317 16.27 -5.37 -34.76
C PHE A 317 15.29 -4.20 -34.57
N ASP A 318 14.80 -3.62 -35.66
CA ASP A 318 13.82 -2.54 -35.63
C ASP A 318 12.50 -3.00 -34.97
N SER A 319 12.11 -4.27 -35.19
CA SER A 319 10.98 -4.87 -34.50
C SER A 319 11.20 -4.94 -32.98
N TYR A 320 12.40 -5.26 -32.49
CA TYR A 320 12.68 -5.29 -31.05
C TYR A 320 12.67 -3.90 -30.43
N CYS A 321 13.21 -2.89 -31.13
CA CYS A 321 13.14 -1.50 -30.70
C CYS A 321 11.69 -1.00 -30.61
N SER A 322 10.88 -1.32 -31.63
CA SER A 322 9.46 -0.98 -31.68
C SER A 322 8.67 -1.63 -30.56
N GLU A 323 8.92 -2.93 -30.30
CA GLU A 323 8.27 -3.69 -29.22
C GLU A 323 8.63 -3.11 -27.84
N LEU A 324 9.91 -2.79 -27.60
CA LEU A 324 10.35 -2.15 -26.35
C LEU A 324 9.69 -0.78 -26.17
N MET A 325 9.63 0.03 -27.23
CA MET A 325 9.00 1.35 -27.19
C MET A 325 7.52 1.25 -26.86
N GLU A 326 6.79 0.37 -27.55
CA GLU A 326 5.36 0.14 -27.33
C GLU A 326 5.08 -0.31 -25.88
N ASN A 327 5.83 -1.30 -25.39
CA ASN A 327 5.68 -1.80 -24.03
C ASN A 327 6.05 -0.75 -22.99
N ASN A 328 7.07 0.08 -23.24
CA ASN A 328 7.45 1.18 -22.36
C ASN A 328 6.36 2.27 -22.31
N GLN A 329 5.69 2.59 -23.44
CA GLN A 329 4.54 3.50 -23.42
C GLN A 329 3.36 2.93 -22.63
N LYS A 330 2.99 1.65 -22.87
CA LYS A 330 1.92 0.98 -22.12
C LYS A 330 2.21 0.97 -20.62
N PHE A 331 3.48 0.75 -20.24
CA PHE A 331 3.91 0.80 -18.85
C PHE A 331 3.73 2.19 -18.23
N LEU A 332 4.10 3.26 -18.94
CA LEU A 332 3.85 4.63 -18.48
C LEU A 332 2.35 4.91 -18.31
N THR A 333 1.51 4.53 -19.27
CA THR A 333 0.06 4.67 -19.16
C THR A 333 -0.49 3.93 -17.93
N GLY A 334 -0.05 2.68 -17.71
CA GLY A 334 -0.44 1.91 -16.53
C GLY A 334 0.00 2.53 -15.21
N LEU A 335 1.22 3.09 -15.15
CA LEU A 335 1.71 3.85 -13.99
C LEU A 335 0.85 5.08 -13.71
N ASP A 336 0.47 5.82 -14.75
CA ASP A 336 -0.32 7.05 -14.63
C ASP A 336 -1.74 6.75 -14.13
N GLU A 337 -2.36 5.68 -14.64
CA GLU A 337 -3.64 5.20 -14.14
C GLU A 337 -3.55 4.76 -12.68
N LEU A 338 -2.55 3.96 -12.33
CA LEU A 338 -2.36 3.49 -10.95
C LEU A 338 -2.10 4.66 -10.00
N LYS A 339 -1.34 5.67 -10.44
CA LYS A 339 -1.13 6.91 -9.70
C LYS A 339 -2.45 7.63 -9.45
N SER A 340 -3.29 7.77 -10.47
CA SER A 340 -4.59 8.43 -10.34
C SER A 340 -5.47 7.74 -9.29
N GLU A 341 -5.51 6.41 -9.29
CA GLU A 341 -6.24 5.63 -8.29
C GLU A 341 -5.66 5.82 -6.88
N MET A 342 -4.33 5.82 -6.75
CA MET A 342 -3.66 6.08 -5.48
C MET A 342 -3.92 7.49 -4.96
N ASP A 343 -3.93 8.50 -5.83
CA ASP A 343 -4.28 9.88 -5.48
C ASP A 343 -5.75 9.98 -5.03
N GLY A 344 -6.64 9.16 -5.61
CA GLY A 344 -8.02 8.98 -5.16
C GLY A 344 -8.09 8.43 -3.73
N PHE A 345 -7.39 7.32 -3.47
CA PHE A 345 -7.30 6.74 -2.13
C PHE A 345 -6.70 7.72 -1.11
N PHE A 346 -5.61 8.42 -1.45
CA PHE A 346 -4.99 9.45 -0.61
C PHE A 346 -6.01 10.54 -0.20
N LYS A 347 -6.80 11.04 -1.16
CA LYS A 347 -7.85 12.04 -0.87
C LYS A 347 -8.90 11.52 0.09
N VAL A 348 -9.29 10.25 -0.01
CA VAL A 348 -10.23 9.62 0.94
C VAL A 348 -9.63 9.60 2.35
N VAL A 349 -8.37 9.19 2.50
CA VAL A 349 -7.69 9.17 3.81
C VAL A 349 -7.56 10.57 4.42
N VAL A 350 -7.10 11.57 3.64
CA VAL A 350 -6.95 12.97 4.11
C VAL A 350 -8.29 13.58 4.48
N SER A 351 -9.29 13.42 3.62
CA SER A 351 -10.64 13.95 3.88
C SER A 351 -11.25 13.32 5.13
N GLY A 352 -10.95 12.04 5.35
CA GLY A 352 -11.23 11.37 6.61
C GLY A 352 -10.62 12.10 7.81
N ARG A 353 -9.31 12.34 7.77
CA ARG A 353 -8.59 12.95 8.89
C ARG A 353 -9.12 14.32 9.24
N MET A 354 -9.33 15.14 8.21
CA MET A 354 -9.81 16.52 8.38
C MET A 354 -11.21 16.54 8.99
N ALA A 355 -12.13 15.71 8.50
CA ALA A 355 -13.48 15.68 9.06
C ALA A 355 -13.50 15.19 10.52
N LEU A 356 -12.62 14.25 10.91
CA LEU A 356 -12.50 13.90 12.33
C LEU A 356 -12.05 15.08 13.17
N LEU A 357 -10.98 15.78 12.77
CA LEU A 357 -10.45 16.94 13.48
C LEU A 357 -11.48 18.07 13.57
N ASP A 358 -12.23 18.32 12.50
CA ASP A 358 -13.30 19.33 12.48
C ASP A 358 -14.41 19.00 13.49
N ASN A 359 -14.79 17.71 13.62
CA ASN A 359 -15.77 17.28 14.63
C ASN A 359 -15.26 17.48 16.07
N PHE A 360 -13.95 17.37 16.31
CA PHE A 360 -13.36 17.65 17.63
C PHE A 360 -13.24 19.15 17.93
N GLN A 361 -13.00 19.97 16.91
CA GLN A 361 -12.94 21.43 17.05
C GLN A 361 -14.33 22.06 17.22
N GLN A 362 -15.39 21.41 16.72
CA GLN A 362 -16.78 21.83 16.89
C GLN A 362 -17.38 21.29 18.22
N GLN A 363 -17.05 21.90 19.35
CA GLN A 363 -18.02 22.02 20.45
C GLN A 363 -19.00 23.18 20.14
N PRO A 364 -20.28 23.12 20.54
CA PRO A 364 -21.39 23.61 19.72
C PRO A 364 -21.42 25.14 19.60
N PRO A 365 -21.89 25.66 18.44
CA PRO A 365 -23.16 26.37 18.52
C PRO A 365 -24.17 26.04 17.41
N ARG A 366 -25.42 26.36 17.76
CA ARG A 366 -26.70 26.21 17.05
C ARG A 366 -26.65 26.68 15.59
N SER A 367 -26.94 25.78 14.65
CA SER A 367 -27.94 25.94 13.59
C SER A 367 -27.71 24.92 12.47
N GLY A 368 -28.71 24.07 12.24
CA GLY A 368 -28.66 23.03 11.23
C GLY A 368 -29.10 23.58 9.89
N VAL A 369 -28.17 23.70 8.93
CA VAL A 369 -28.42 23.57 7.48
C VAL A 369 -27.13 23.14 6.74
N GLN A 370 -25.93 23.38 7.29
CA GLN A 370 -24.65 22.92 6.69
C GLN A 370 -24.29 21.43 6.92
N GLN A 371 -25.21 20.66 7.51
CA GLN A 371 -24.88 19.41 8.21
C GLN A 371 -24.78 18.19 7.30
N THR A 372 -25.48 18.15 6.17
CA THR A 372 -25.60 16.93 5.34
C THR A 372 -24.37 16.61 4.50
N ARG A 373 -23.69 17.60 3.89
CA ARG A 373 -22.48 17.32 3.08
C ARG A 373 -21.25 17.01 3.94
N ASN A 374 -21.15 17.66 5.10
CA ASN A 374 -20.13 17.36 6.10
C ASN A 374 -20.41 16.04 6.81
N PHE A 375 -21.67 15.63 6.99
CA PHE A 375 -22.04 14.34 7.57
C PHE A 375 -21.51 13.16 6.75
N TRP A 376 -21.59 13.18 5.42
CA TRP A 376 -21.11 12.07 4.59
C TRP A 376 -19.58 11.96 4.52
N LEU A 377 -18.85 13.08 4.54
CA LEU A 377 -17.40 13.10 4.68
C LEU A 377 -16.96 12.68 6.10
N SER A 378 -17.70 13.12 7.13
CA SER A 378 -17.54 12.65 8.52
C SER A 378 -17.83 11.16 8.66
N LEU A 379 -18.76 10.60 7.89
CA LEU A 379 -19.08 9.18 7.94
C LEU A 379 -18.01 8.32 7.26
N LEU A 380 -17.45 8.77 6.12
CA LEU A 380 -16.24 8.19 5.51
C LEU A 380 -15.01 8.33 6.44
N ALA A 381 -14.90 9.46 7.14
CA ALA A 381 -13.88 9.68 8.16
C ALA A 381 -14.00 8.70 9.33
N ILE A 382 -15.20 8.54 9.87
CA ILE A 382 -15.53 7.58 10.94
C ILE A 382 -15.30 6.14 10.44
N THR A 383 -15.58 5.84 9.18
CA THR A 383 -15.25 4.55 8.54
C THR A 383 -13.73 4.28 8.57
N LEU A 384 -12.89 5.30 8.38
CA LEU A 384 -11.45 5.17 8.63
C LEU A 384 -11.10 5.17 10.15
N VAL A 385 -11.86 5.86 11.03
CA VAL A 385 -11.75 5.72 12.51
C VAL A 385 -11.93 4.27 12.92
N LEU A 386 -12.71 3.50 12.18
CA LEU A 386 -12.98 2.11 12.47
C LEU A 386 -11.94 1.18 11.82
N PHE A 387 -11.35 1.58 10.69
CA PHE A 387 -10.38 0.78 9.91
C PHE A 387 -9.11 0.47 10.69
N LEU A 388 -8.84 1.30 11.68
CA LEU A 388 -7.53 1.40 12.30
C LEU A 388 -7.55 1.08 13.80
N ASN A 389 -8.69 0.65 14.32
CA ASN A 389 -8.98 0.75 15.74
C ASN A 389 -9.53 -0.56 16.28
N LEU A 390 -8.64 -1.52 16.39
CA LEU A 390 -8.84 -2.69 17.22
C LEU A 390 -7.66 -2.82 18.17
N GLU A 391 -7.65 -1.98 19.22
CA GLU A 391 -6.88 -2.27 20.43
C GLU A 391 -7.46 -1.48 21.62
N GLN A 392 -7.74 -2.23 22.69
CA GLN A 392 -8.24 -1.84 24.02
C GLN A 392 -9.52 -0.97 24.15
N VAL A 393 -10.68 -1.64 24.21
CA VAL A 393 -11.64 -1.69 25.38
C VAL A 393 -12.22 -3.17 25.69
#